data_AF-A0A7X3I332-F1
#
_entry.id   AF-A0A7X3I332-F1
#
_cell.length_a   1.000
_cell.length_b   1.000
_cell.length_c   1.000
_cell.angle_alpha   90.00
_cell.angle_beta   90.00
_cell.angle_gamma   90.00
#
_symmetry.space_group_name_H-M   'P 1'
#
loop_
_entity.id
_entity.type
_entity.pdbx_description
1 polymer ?
#
loop_
_entity_poly.entity_id
_entity_poly.type
_entity_poly.pdbx_seq_one_letter_code
_entity_poly.pdbx_strand_id
1 'polypeptide(L)'
;MHEALSDLCDSLEDLADTLLNAWGENRTLKDVHGWHHPPLTRQDIAEIPISLINKLEKFDIDDIDKVIEDKIKLFPAKVEQLKRDTITYIFNGNAHQALPAYMATMNWINLILEPLFSWENLKDTKAMPHQMAKRLRTIKAEIDQLTPNKEEITNQIRLIQDATEAAESLPTDLQALIDARAKIERLSDDSVKFHSAIEQRNNSTNAYEQVITSRADAAEKLVMQCEEAYRITTTKGLAAGFDQRAGKLGASMWVWVVGLVLSLGIGAILGSKRISSLTESLSIPDPRWEIILAQLILSALSVGAPLWFAWVSTKQISQRFRLAEDYAFKASVAKAYEGYRKEAARIDEAFEARLFSSALTRLEEAPLRLVETDHHNSPWSELFSSPHFQKALDTIPELKDKFIEISKSGFESLMQDRRHPKSKDQSSTQAGE
;
A
#
# COMPACT_ATOMS: atom_id res chain seq x y z
N MET A 1 82.14 22.67 -32.34
CA MET A 1 82.90 23.50 -31.38
C MET A 1 81.97 24.30 -30.48
N HIS A 2 82.18 24.21 -29.17
CA HIS A 2 81.41 24.89 -28.12
C HIS A 2 81.48 26.42 -28.21
N GLU A 3 80.39 27.12 -27.91
CA GLU A 3 80.23 28.59 -28.05
C GLU A 3 81.36 29.38 -27.37
N ALA A 4 81.63 29.12 -26.09
CA ALA A 4 82.70 29.79 -25.33
C ALA A 4 84.12 29.59 -25.91
N LEU A 5 84.38 28.48 -26.62
CA LEU A 5 85.66 28.28 -27.33
C LEU A 5 85.70 29.05 -28.64
N SER A 6 84.55 29.23 -29.31
CA SER A 6 84.43 30.09 -30.49
C SER A 6 84.75 31.55 -30.13
N ASP A 7 84.15 32.07 -29.05
CA ASP A 7 84.40 33.44 -28.58
C ASP A 7 85.88 33.67 -28.23
N LEU A 8 86.54 32.64 -27.69
CA LEU A 8 87.98 32.68 -27.42
C LEU A 8 88.80 32.71 -28.70
N CYS A 9 88.48 31.86 -29.68
CA CYS A 9 89.18 31.84 -30.98
C CYS A 9 89.09 33.21 -31.65
N ASP A 10 87.90 33.81 -31.70
CA ASP A 10 87.68 35.14 -32.28
C ASP A 10 88.53 36.21 -31.56
N SER A 11 88.58 36.17 -30.23
CA SER A 11 89.39 37.10 -29.43
C SER A 11 90.90 36.91 -29.62
N LEU A 12 91.36 35.67 -29.81
CA LEU A 12 92.76 35.36 -30.09
C LEU A 12 93.17 35.73 -31.51
N GLU A 13 92.24 35.63 -32.47
CA GLU A 13 92.47 36.04 -33.86
C GLU A 13 92.63 37.57 -33.93
N ASP A 14 91.74 38.32 -33.29
CA ASP A 14 91.85 39.79 -33.19
C ASP A 14 93.13 40.24 -32.44
N LEU A 15 93.56 39.47 -31.43
CA LEU A 15 94.85 39.67 -30.75
C LEU A 15 96.03 39.48 -31.72
N ALA A 16 96.01 38.42 -32.53
CA ALA A 16 97.04 38.14 -33.53
C ALA A 16 97.11 39.26 -34.59
N ASP A 17 95.96 39.68 -35.11
CA ASP A 17 95.86 40.77 -36.06
C ASP A 17 96.37 42.10 -35.49
N THR A 18 96.05 42.38 -34.23
CA THR A 18 96.55 43.58 -33.55
C THR A 18 98.07 43.56 -33.41
N LEU A 19 98.66 42.40 -33.07
CA LEU A 19 100.12 42.24 -33.00
C LEU A 19 100.79 42.43 -34.36
N LEU A 20 100.19 41.90 -35.42
CA LEU A 20 100.68 42.07 -36.78
C LEU A 20 100.61 43.54 -37.22
N ASN A 21 99.53 44.25 -36.88
CA ASN A 21 99.33 45.64 -37.30
C ASN A 21 100.05 46.67 -36.40
N ALA A 22 100.47 46.29 -35.20
CA ALA A 22 101.11 47.19 -34.24
C ALA A 22 102.50 47.70 -34.67
N TRP A 23 103.18 47.01 -35.59
CA TRP A 23 104.52 47.38 -36.04
C TRP A 23 104.74 47.07 -37.52
N GLY A 24 105.22 48.07 -38.28
CA GLY A 24 105.47 47.93 -39.72
C GLY A 24 106.83 47.33 -40.10
N GLU A 25 107.71 47.09 -39.13
CA GLU A 25 109.06 46.56 -39.34
C GLU A 25 109.07 45.03 -39.22
N ASN A 26 109.91 44.37 -40.02
CA ASN A 26 110.01 42.90 -40.06
C ASN A 26 111.33 42.37 -39.49
N ARG A 27 112.26 43.24 -39.08
CA ARG A 27 113.47 42.86 -38.35
C ARG A 27 113.13 42.39 -36.93
N THR A 28 114.05 41.68 -36.28
CA THR A 28 113.81 41.20 -34.92
C THR A 28 113.80 42.36 -33.92
N LEU A 29 113.08 42.20 -32.80
CA LEU A 29 113.10 43.18 -31.70
C LEU A 29 114.53 43.43 -31.20
N LYS A 30 115.39 42.41 -31.23
CA LYS A 30 116.82 42.52 -30.87
C LYS A 30 117.60 43.43 -31.83
N ASP A 31 117.32 43.36 -33.13
CA ASP A 31 118.02 44.19 -34.13
C ASP A 31 117.63 45.66 -34.04
N VAL A 32 116.40 45.96 -33.61
CA VAL A 32 115.88 47.34 -33.56
C VAL A 32 116.07 48.00 -32.20
N HIS A 33 115.93 47.27 -31.10
CA HIS A 33 115.95 47.82 -29.73
C HIS A 33 117.16 47.36 -28.89
N GLY A 34 118.02 46.50 -29.44
CA GLY A 34 119.30 46.12 -28.85
C GLY A 34 119.30 44.79 -28.08
N TRP A 35 120.44 44.48 -27.46
CA TRP A 35 120.78 43.14 -26.95
C TRP A 35 119.83 42.56 -25.90
N HIS A 36 119.09 43.40 -25.17
CA HIS A 36 118.20 43.02 -24.08
C HIS A 36 116.79 42.65 -24.55
N HIS A 37 116.55 42.68 -25.87
CA HIS A 37 115.32 42.23 -26.51
C HIS A 37 115.52 40.84 -27.15
N PRO A 38 114.47 39.99 -27.20
CA PRO A 38 114.57 38.68 -27.81
C PRO A 38 114.69 38.77 -29.34
N PRO A 39 115.29 37.75 -29.99
CA PRO A 39 115.40 37.68 -31.44
C PRO A 39 114.08 37.18 -32.06
N LEU A 40 112.97 37.86 -31.76
CA LEU A 40 111.63 37.56 -32.27
C LEU A 40 111.14 38.70 -33.15
N THR A 41 110.40 38.36 -34.20
CA THR A 41 109.67 39.30 -35.06
C THR A 41 108.23 39.45 -34.59
N ARG A 42 107.50 40.43 -35.14
CA ARG A 42 106.04 40.55 -34.89
C ARG A 42 105.26 39.31 -35.33
N GLN A 43 105.74 38.62 -36.38
CA GLN A 43 105.11 37.40 -36.89
C GLN A 43 105.28 36.25 -35.89
N ASP A 44 106.49 36.10 -35.33
CA ASP A 44 106.76 35.05 -34.33
C ASP A 44 105.90 35.23 -33.05
N ILE A 45 105.63 36.47 -32.68
CA ILE A 45 104.78 36.79 -31.52
C ILE A 45 103.31 36.53 -31.86
N ALA A 46 102.85 36.93 -33.06
CA ALA A 46 101.48 36.68 -33.51
C ALA A 46 101.17 35.20 -33.76
N GLU A 47 102.18 34.36 -34.04
CA GLU A 47 102.00 32.92 -34.22
C GLU A 47 101.51 32.20 -32.94
N ILE A 48 101.79 32.76 -31.77
CA ILE A 48 101.43 32.13 -30.48
C ILE A 48 99.90 31.95 -30.35
N PRO A 49 99.06 32.99 -30.46
CA PRO A 49 97.60 32.83 -30.46
C PRO A 49 97.10 31.99 -31.64
N ILE A 50 97.67 32.15 -32.84
CA ILE A 50 97.29 31.38 -34.04
C ILE A 50 97.50 29.87 -33.82
N SER A 51 98.63 29.48 -33.24
CA SER A 51 98.93 28.08 -32.94
C SER A 51 97.94 27.45 -31.95
N LEU A 52 97.37 28.27 -31.06
CA LEU A 52 96.37 27.83 -30.09
C LEU A 52 94.99 27.68 -30.73
N ILE A 53 94.60 28.61 -31.61
CA ILE A 53 93.38 28.52 -32.43
C ILE A 53 93.39 27.23 -33.26
N ASN A 54 94.48 27.01 -34.01
CA ASN A 54 94.66 25.81 -34.84
C ASN A 54 94.54 24.50 -34.04
N LYS A 55 94.96 24.50 -32.76
CA LYS A 55 94.75 23.34 -31.88
C LYS A 55 93.27 23.19 -31.54
N LEU A 56 92.61 24.24 -31.07
CA LEU A 56 91.20 24.19 -30.67
C LEU A 56 90.29 23.73 -31.81
N GLU A 57 90.48 24.24 -33.02
CA GLU A 57 89.69 23.84 -34.20
C GLU A 57 89.89 22.36 -34.56
N LYS A 58 91.11 21.83 -34.41
CA LYS A 58 91.42 20.45 -34.77
C LYS A 58 90.72 19.42 -33.87
N PHE A 59 90.46 19.75 -32.60
CA PHE A 59 89.85 18.81 -31.65
C PHE A 59 88.30 18.86 -31.63
N ASP A 60 87.68 19.86 -32.26
CA ASP A 60 86.22 20.04 -32.39
C ASP A 60 85.43 19.64 -31.13
N ILE A 61 85.73 20.35 -30.03
CA ILE A 61 85.24 20.04 -28.69
C ILE A 61 83.84 20.65 -28.51
N ASP A 62 82.83 19.81 -28.31
CA ASP A 62 81.43 20.22 -28.18
C ASP A 62 80.92 20.22 -26.73
N ASP A 63 81.50 19.40 -25.86
CA ASP A 63 81.08 19.23 -24.46
C ASP A 63 82.26 19.57 -23.54
N ILE A 64 82.04 20.50 -22.62
CA ILE A 64 83.06 21.03 -21.72
C ILE A 64 82.48 21.03 -20.31
N ASP A 65 83.25 20.54 -19.34
CA ASP A 65 82.88 20.65 -17.93
C ASP A 65 82.65 22.12 -17.56
N LYS A 66 81.54 22.38 -16.86
CA LYS A 66 81.09 23.69 -16.43
C LYS A 66 82.17 24.49 -15.70
N VAL A 67 83.04 23.81 -14.94
CA VAL A 67 84.17 24.45 -14.23
C VAL A 67 85.23 25.02 -15.18
N ILE A 68 85.45 24.37 -16.32
CA ILE A 68 86.40 24.84 -17.35
C ILE A 68 85.71 25.89 -18.22
N GLU A 69 84.44 25.68 -18.57
CA GLU A 69 83.61 26.64 -19.31
C GLU A 69 83.58 28.02 -18.64
N ASP A 70 83.34 28.07 -17.33
CA ASP A 70 83.33 29.32 -16.55
C ASP A 70 84.68 30.06 -16.58
N LYS A 71 85.80 29.33 -16.69
CA LYS A 71 87.14 29.93 -16.82
C LYS A 71 87.38 30.48 -18.21
N ILE A 72 86.96 29.74 -19.25
CA ILE A 72 87.13 30.12 -20.66
C ILE A 72 86.36 31.41 -20.97
N LYS A 73 85.14 31.57 -20.43
CA LYS A 73 84.34 32.80 -20.58
C LYS A 73 85.05 34.07 -20.12
N LEU A 74 86.05 33.96 -19.22
CA LEU A 74 86.83 35.10 -18.75
C LEU A 74 87.99 35.47 -19.69
N PHE A 75 88.37 34.60 -20.62
CA PHE A 75 89.55 34.80 -21.45
C PHE A 75 89.40 35.96 -22.44
N PRO A 76 88.28 36.14 -23.17
CA PRO A 76 88.14 37.26 -24.09
C PRO A 76 88.37 38.61 -23.40
N ALA A 77 87.80 38.80 -22.20
CA ALA A 77 88.00 40.04 -21.42
C ALA A 77 89.47 40.26 -21.02
N LYS A 78 90.21 39.20 -20.69
CA LYS A 78 91.64 39.26 -20.34
C LYS A 78 92.52 39.52 -21.56
N VAL A 79 92.21 38.90 -22.69
CA VAL A 79 92.86 39.13 -23.97
C VAL A 79 92.65 40.58 -24.41
N GLU A 80 91.44 41.10 -24.27
CA GLU A 80 91.12 42.51 -24.54
C GLU A 80 91.91 43.48 -23.65
N GLN A 81 92.08 43.15 -22.37
CA GLN A 81 92.92 43.95 -21.47
C GLN A 81 94.39 43.91 -21.90
N LEU A 82 94.91 42.73 -22.24
CA LEU A 82 96.26 42.57 -22.77
C LEU A 82 96.47 43.38 -24.05
N LYS A 83 95.46 43.43 -24.92
CA LYS A 83 95.46 44.18 -26.17
C LYS A 83 95.61 45.68 -25.95
N ARG A 84 94.78 46.24 -25.06
CA ARG A 84 94.79 47.68 -24.76
C ARG A 84 96.06 48.13 -24.03
N ASP A 85 96.46 47.36 -23.03
CA ASP A 85 97.42 47.85 -22.03
C ASP A 85 98.86 47.40 -22.29
N THR A 86 99.06 46.30 -23.04
CA THR A 86 100.39 45.67 -23.17
C THR A 86 100.96 45.74 -24.58
N ILE A 87 100.16 45.50 -25.63
CA ILE A 87 100.68 45.35 -27.01
C ILE A 87 101.44 46.58 -27.50
N THR A 88 100.91 47.79 -27.25
CA THR A 88 101.53 49.05 -27.67
C THR A 88 102.97 49.19 -27.15
N TYR A 89 103.27 48.60 -25.99
CA TYR A 89 104.59 48.66 -25.37
C TYR A 89 105.57 47.59 -25.86
N ILE A 90 105.09 46.57 -26.58
CA ILE A 90 105.94 45.52 -27.16
C ILE A 90 106.88 46.11 -28.23
N PHE A 91 106.37 47.02 -29.06
CA PHE A 91 107.09 47.52 -30.23
C PHE A 91 107.64 48.95 -30.07
N ASN A 92 107.48 49.57 -28.90
CA ASN A 92 107.91 50.96 -28.64
C ASN A 92 109.19 51.09 -27.79
N GLY A 93 109.99 50.02 -27.72
CA GLY A 93 111.24 49.96 -26.94
C GLY A 93 111.09 49.50 -25.48
N ASN A 94 109.87 49.25 -25.01
CA ASN A 94 109.59 48.70 -23.67
C ASN A 94 109.27 47.19 -23.68
N ALA A 95 109.67 46.47 -24.74
CA ALA A 95 109.31 45.06 -24.90
C ALA A 95 109.83 44.19 -23.75
N HIS A 96 110.92 44.59 -23.10
CA HIS A 96 111.48 43.87 -21.96
C HIS A 96 110.50 43.73 -20.78
N GLN A 97 109.49 44.60 -20.67
CA GLN A 97 108.42 44.52 -19.65
C GLN A 97 107.13 43.96 -20.24
N ALA A 98 106.76 44.42 -21.44
CA ALA A 98 105.50 44.08 -22.07
C ALA A 98 105.45 42.64 -22.56
N LEU A 99 106.54 42.14 -23.15
CA LEU A 99 106.57 40.79 -23.74
C LEU A 99 106.48 39.68 -22.69
N PRO A 100 107.18 39.73 -21.53
CA PRO A 100 106.96 38.74 -20.47
C PRO A 100 105.52 38.70 -19.95
N ALA A 101 104.86 39.86 -19.82
CA ALA A 101 103.46 39.93 -19.39
C ALA A 101 102.51 39.29 -20.43
N TYR A 102 102.77 39.54 -21.72
CA TYR A 102 102.09 38.86 -22.83
C TYR A 102 102.30 37.34 -22.79
N MET A 103 103.56 36.89 -22.73
CA MET A 103 103.91 35.47 -22.71
C MET A 103 103.32 34.74 -21.49
N ALA A 104 103.33 35.37 -20.32
CA ALA A 104 102.74 34.79 -19.11
C ALA A 104 101.22 34.61 -19.25
N THR A 105 100.53 35.58 -19.87
CA THR A 105 99.10 35.51 -20.12
C THR A 105 98.76 34.40 -21.11
N MET A 106 99.48 34.32 -22.24
CA MET A 106 99.29 33.27 -23.24
C MET A 106 99.60 31.88 -22.69
N ASN A 107 100.66 31.75 -21.89
CA ASN A 107 100.99 30.49 -21.23
C ASN A 107 99.92 30.06 -20.21
N TRP A 108 99.37 31.02 -19.46
CA TRP A 108 98.28 30.73 -18.52
C TRP A 108 97.01 30.26 -19.24
N ILE A 109 96.64 30.90 -20.35
CA ILE A 109 95.52 30.45 -21.20
C ILE A 109 95.78 29.01 -21.68
N ASN A 110 96.97 28.73 -22.22
CA ASN A 110 97.33 27.40 -22.69
C ASN A 110 97.27 26.33 -21.58
N LEU A 111 97.72 26.65 -20.36
CA LEU A 111 97.67 25.73 -19.22
C LEU A 111 96.24 25.35 -18.81
N ILE A 112 95.29 26.29 -18.87
CA ILE A 112 93.89 26.01 -18.54
C ILE A 112 93.21 25.18 -19.64
N LEU A 113 93.64 25.36 -20.90
CA LEU A 113 93.11 24.59 -22.03
C LEU A 113 93.73 23.19 -22.15
N GLU A 114 94.88 22.92 -21.53
CA GLU A 114 95.58 21.63 -21.61
C GLU A 114 94.71 20.39 -21.34
N PRO A 115 93.84 20.36 -20.31
CA PRO A 115 92.98 19.19 -20.03
C PRO A 115 91.98 18.86 -21.14
N LEU A 116 91.60 19.85 -21.95
CA LEU A 116 90.68 19.66 -23.07
C LEU A 116 91.29 18.80 -24.18
N PHE A 117 92.62 18.71 -24.25
CA PHE A 117 93.35 17.91 -25.24
C PHE A 117 93.65 16.48 -24.74
N SER A 118 92.98 16.00 -23.68
CA SER A 118 93.20 14.68 -23.08
C SER A 118 92.55 13.53 -23.88
N TRP A 119 93.09 12.31 -23.72
CA TRP A 119 92.66 11.11 -24.44
C TRP A 119 91.20 10.70 -24.21
N GLU A 120 90.60 11.14 -23.11
CA GLU A 120 89.23 10.83 -22.71
C GLU A 120 88.20 11.48 -23.65
N ASN A 121 88.55 12.63 -24.22
CA ASN A 121 87.67 13.40 -25.12
C ASN A 121 87.93 13.11 -26.61
N LEU A 122 88.83 12.19 -26.94
CA LEU A 122 89.14 11.83 -28.33
C LEU A 122 88.03 10.93 -28.90
N LYS A 123 87.15 11.51 -29.73
CA LYS A 123 86.18 10.76 -30.54
C LYS A 123 86.86 9.80 -31.55
N ASP A 124 88.15 10.02 -31.88
CA ASP A 124 88.88 9.18 -32.83
C ASP A 124 89.63 8.01 -32.15
N THR A 125 89.09 6.80 -32.32
CA THR A 125 89.68 5.53 -31.85
C THR A 125 91.10 5.27 -32.40
N LYS A 126 91.52 5.99 -33.45
CA LYS A 126 92.86 5.87 -34.05
C LYS A 126 93.98 6.51 -33.24
N ALA A 127 93.65 7.34 -32.25
CA ALA A 127 94.62 7.96 -31.37
C ALA A 127 95.01 7.05 -30.17
N MET A 128 94.20 6.03 -29.85
CA MET A 128 94.45 5.17 -28.68
C MET A 128 95.53 4.10 -28.96
N PRO A 129 96.47 3.83 -28.03
CA PRO A 129 97.41 2.72 -28.15
C PRO A 129 96.67 1.37 -28.28
N HIS A 130 97.03 0.59 -29.30
CA HIS A 130 96.36 -0.66 -29.71
C HIS A 130 96.13 -1.68 -28.56
N GLN A 131 97.03 -1.74 -27.57
CA GLN A 131 96.90 -2.65 -26.44
C GLN A 131 95.71 -2.32 -25.52
N MET A 132 95.38 -1.04 -25.35
CA MET A 132 94.25 -0.61 -24.51
C MET A 132 92.92 -0.85 -25.20
N ALA A 133 92.85 -0.56 -26.51
CA ALA A 133 91.68 -0.85 -27.32
C ALA A 133 91.33 -2.37 -27.32
N LYS A 134 92.34 -3.24 -27.37
CA LYS A 134 92.14 -4.69 -27.30
C LYS A 134 91.58 -5.13 -25.93
N ARG A 135 92.15 -4.63 -24.83
CA ARG A 135 91.69 -4.95 -23.47
C ARG A 135 90.25 -4.52 -23.23
N LEU A 136 89.88 -3.31 -23.67
CA LEU A 136 88.52 -2.80 -23.53
C LEU A 136 87.49 -3.69 -24.25
N ARG A 137 87.81 -4.17 -25.46
CA ARG A 137 86.94 -5.09 -26.20
C ARG A 137 86.78 -6.44 -25.49
N THR A 138 87.85 -6.98 -24.89
CA THR A 138 87.78 -8.23 -24.12
C THR A 138 86.89 -8.08 -22.89
N ILE A 139 87.07 -7.02 -22.11
CA ILE A 139 86.25 -6.75 -20.91
C ILE A 139 84.78 -6.56 -21.31
N LYS A 140 84.51 -5.85 -22.41
CA LYS A 140 83.15 -5.69 -22.92
C LYS A 140 82.50 -7.04 -23.27
N ALA A 141 83.23 -7.94 -23.94
CA ALA A 141 82.73 -9.26 -24.28
C ALA A 141 82.47 -10.15 -23.05
N GLU A 142 83.31 -10.05 -22.00
CA GLU A 142 83.09 -10.74 -20.73
C GLU A 142 81.82 -10.24 -20.01
N ILE A 143 81.57 -8.93 -20.01
CA ILE A 143 80.35 -8.34 -19.45
C ILE A 143 79.11 -8.78 -20.24
N ASP A 144 79.20 -8.80 -21.56
CA ASP A 144 78.08 -9.20 -22.43
C ASP A 144 77.73 -10.69 -22.23
N GLN A 145 78.69 -11.56 -21.89
CA GLN A 145 78.43 -12.97 -21.54
C GLN A 145 77.82 -13.18 -20.15
N LEU A 146 78.09 -12.30 -19.19
CA LEU A 146 77.54 -12.40 -17.83
C LEU A 146 76.09 -11.90 -17.75
N THR A 147 75.68 -11.04 -18.68
CA THR A 147 74.35 -10.41 -18.69
C THR A 147 73.19 -11.43 -18.89
N PRO A 148 73.27 -12.41 -19.81
CA PRO A 148 72.24 -13.46 -19.96
C PRO A 148 72.00 -14.30 -18.70
N ASN A 149 73.05 -14.62 -17.94
CA ASN A 149 72.95 -15.53 -16.79
C ASN A 149 72.26 -14.88 -15.57
N LYS A 150 72.24 -13.55 -15.49
CA LYS A 150 71.65 -12.83 -14.35
C LYS A 150 70.13 -12.98 -14.31
N GLU A 151 69.46 -12.87 -15.46
CA GLU A 151 67.99 -12.97 -15.54
C GLU A 151 67.51 -14.38 -15.20
N GLU A 152 68.20 -15.41 -15.71
CA GLU A 152 67.85 -16.81 -15.45
C GLU A 152 68.01 -17.16 -13.96
N ILE A 153 69.10 -16.74 -13.32
CA ILE A 153 69.32 -16.94 -11.88
C ILE A 153 68.27 -16.18 -11.06
N THR A 154 67.89 -14.96 -11.48
CA THR A 154 66.85 -14.17 -10.79
C THR A 154 65.50 -14.89 -10.85
N ASN A 155 65.14 -15.46 -12.00
CA ASN A 155 63.92 -16.23 -12.16
C ASN A 155 63.92 -17.51 -11.31
N GLN A 156 65.04 -18.23 -11.26
CA GLN A 156 65.17 -19.43 -10.42
C GLN A 156 65.05 -19.10 -8.93
N ILE A 157 65.67 -18.01 -8.47
CA ILE A 157 65.56 -17.54 -7.08
C ILE A 157 64.10 -17.22 -6.74
N ARG A 158 63.40 -16.50 -7.63
CA ARG A 158 61.98 -16.20 -7.44
C ARG A 158 61.14 -17.47 -7.33
N LEU A 159 61.38 -18.44 -8.22
CA LEU A 159 60.63 -19.70 -8.23
C LEU A 159 60.85 -20.52 -6.95
N ILE A 160 62.07 -20.49 -6.39
CA ILE A 160 62.38 -21.10 -5.10
C ILE A 160 61.66 -20.36 -3.96
N GLN A 161 61.66 -19.02 -3.96
CA GLN A 161 60.93 -18.23 -2.97
C GLN A 161 59.43 -18.53 -3.01
N ASP A 162 58.81 -18.49 -4.19
CA ASP A 162 57.39 -18.80 -4.38
C ASP A 162 57.05 -20.21 -3.90
N ALA A 163 57.89 -21.20 -4.22
CA ALA A 163 57.70 -22.58 -3.76
C ALA A 163 57.86 -22.72 -2.24
N THR A 164 58.78 -21.97 -1.64
CA THR A 164 59.03 -21.98 -0.19
C THR A 164 57.85 -21.33 0.55
N GLU A 165 57.37 -20.18 0.06
CA GLU A 165 56.20 -19.50 0.61
C GLU A 165 54.94 -20.35 0.49
N ALA A 166 54.74 -21.02 -0.64
CA ALA A 166 53.65 -21.98 -0.82
C ALA A 166 53.76 -23.19 0.13
N ALA A 167 54.97 -23.71 0.36
CA ALA A 167 55.18 -24.83 1.28
C ALA A 167 54.94 -24.44 2.75
N GLU A 168 55.31 -23.21 3.14
CA GLU A 168 55.06 -22.69 4.50
C GLU A 168 53.58 -22.38 4.75
N SER A 169 52.85 -21.91 3.74
CA SER A 169 51.42 -21.60 3.84
C SER A 169 50.49 -22.82 3.67
N LEU A 170 50.95 -23.88 3.00
CA LEU A 170 50.16 -25.09 2.73
C LEU A 170 49.47 -25.70 3.96
N PRO A 171 50.12 -25.85 5.14
CA PRO A 171 49.46 -26.41 6.32
C PRO A 171 48.30 -25.53 6.82
N THR A 172 48.47 -24.21 6.78
CA THR A 172 47.43 -23.25 7.19
C THR A 172 46.26 -23.26 6.21
N ASP A 173 46.54 -23.31 4.91
CA ASP A 173 45.50 -23.38 3.88
C ASP A 173 44.74 -24.71 3.93
N LEU A 174 45.42 -25.83 4.19
CA LEU A 174 44.78 -27.12 4.40
C LEU A 174 43.87 -27.10 5.62
N GLN A 175 44.30 -26.50 6.72
CA GLN A 175 43.47 -26.36 7.92
C GLN A 175 42.25 -25.48 7.63
N ALA A 176 42.42 -24.37 6.93
CA ALA A 176 41.31 -23.49 6.51
C ALA A 176 40.31 -24.23 5.60
N LEU A 177 40.79 -25.09 4.70
CA LEU A 177 39.93 -25.93 3.84
C LEU A 177 39.16 -26.98 4.65
N ILE A 178 39.80 -27.61 5.65
CA ILE A 178 39.13 -28.57 6.54
C ILE A 178 38.02 -27.87 7.32
N ASP A 179 38.30 -26.70 7.90
CA ASP A 179 37.33 -25.92 8.66
C ASP A 179 36.17 -25.42 7.78
N ALA A 180 36.48 -24.96 6.56
CA ALA A 180 35.48 -24.57 5.57
C ALA A 180 34.59 -25.75 5.18
N ARG A 181 35.16 -26.94 4.96
CA ARG A 181 34.41 -28.16 4.64
C ARG A 181 33.50 -28.58 5.79
N ALA A 182 33.98 -28.55 7.03
CA ALA A 182 33.17 -28.84 8.21
C ALA A 182 32.01 -27.85 8.37
N LYS A 183 32.23 -26.57 8.03
CA LYS A 183 31.17 -25.55 8.03
C LYS A 183 30.12 -25.83 6.96
N ILE A 184 30.54 -26.21 5.75
CA ILE A 184 29.64 -26.57 4.65
C ILE A 184 28.77 -27.78 5.03
N GLU A 185 29.37 -28.80 5.65
CA GLU A 185 28.65 -29.99 6.10
C GLU A 185 27.56 -29.64 7.13
N ARG A 186 27.89 -28.82 8.13
CA ARG A 186 26.89 -28.31 9.10
C ARG A 186 25.76 -27.52 8.43
N LEU A 187 26.10 -26.63 7.49
CA LEU A 187 25.10 -25.86 6.76
C LEU A 187 24.21 -26.75 5.88
N SER A 188 24.76 -27.80 5.30
CA SER A 188 24.00 -28.80 4.55
C SER A 188 23.01 -29.54 5.46
N ASP A 189 23.47 -30.01 6.62
CA ASP A 189 22.61 -30.69 7.60
C ASP A 189 21.49 -29.79 8.11
N ASP A 190 21.81 -28.54 8.43
CA ASP A 190 20.82 -27.55 8.87
C ASP A 190 19.83 -27.22 7.76
N SER A 191 20.29 -27.13 6.50
CA SER A 191 19.40 -26.93 5.36
C SER A 191 18.41 -28.07 5.20
N VAL A 192 18.83 -29.33 5.38
CA VAL A 192 17.94 -30.50 5.35
C VAL A 192 16.93 -30.47 6.50
N LYS A 193 17.36 -30.11 7.71
CA LYS A 193 16.46 -29.96 8.87
C LYS A 193 15.45 -28.83 8.67
N PHE A 194 15.88 -27.68 8.18
CA PHE A 194 14.97 -26.57 7.90
C PHE A 194 14.01 -26.90 6.78
N HIS A 195 14.46 -27.57 5.72
CA HIS A 195 13.58 -27.99 4.63
C HIS A 195 12.47 -28.92 5.12
N SER A 196 12.81 -29.94 5.91
CA SER A 196 11.80 -30.85 6.48
C SER A 196 10.83 -30.15 7.44
N ALA A 197 11.32 -29.22 8.27
CA ALA A 197 10.47 -28.40 9.14
C ALA A 197 9.53 -27.48 8.36
N ILE A 198 10.01 -26.88 7.26
CA ILE A 198 9.21 -26.04 6.37
C ILE A 198 8.13 -26.89 5.68
N GLU A 199 8.48 -28.06 5.15
CA GLU A 199 7.54 -28.97 4.51
C GLU A 199 6.43 -29.42 5.49
N GLN A 200 6.81 -29.78 6.72
CA GLN A 200 5.84 -30.14 7.76
C GLN A 200 4.89 -28.97 8.09
N ARG A 201 5.43 -27.76 8.25
CA ARG A 201 4.61 -26.56 8.50
C ARG A 201 3.70 -26.22 7.32
N ASN A 202 4.18 -26.40 6.09
CA ASN A 202 3.37 -26.17 4.90
C ASN A 202 2.18 -27.15 4.84
N ASN A 203 2.42 -28.43 5.11
CA ASN A 203 1.36 -29.44 5.18
C ASN A 203 0.34 -29.13 6.29
N SER A 204 0.80 -28.71 7.47
CA SER A 204 -0.11 -28.27 8.54
C SER A 204 -0.90 -27.02 8.15
N THR A 205 -0.28 -26.06 7.47
CA THR A 205 -0.94 -24.84 7.00
C THR A 205 -2.04 -25.15 6.01
N ASN A 206 -1.79 -26.02 5.02
CA ASN A 206 -2.80 -26.47 4.06
C ASN A 206 -3.96 -27.20 4.76
N ALA A 207 -3.67 -28.01 5.79
CA ALA A 207 -4.71 -28.67 6.57
C ALA A 207 -5.57 -27.65 7.35
N TYR A 208 -4.94 -26.63 7.97
CA TYR A 208 -5.67 -25.56 8.64
C TYR A 208 -6.50 -24.72 7.68
N GLU A 209 -5.98 -24.43 6.49
CA GLU A 209 -6.70 -23.71 5.44
C GLU A 209 -7.98 -24.46 5.07
N GLN A 210 -7.90 -25.76 4.78
CA GLN A 210 -9.09 -26.58 4.48
C GLN A 210 -10.13 -26.56 5.61
N VAL A 211 -9.67 -26.64 6.87
CA VAL A 211 -10.56 -26.56 8.03
C VAL A 211 -11.21 -25.18 8.11
N ILE A 212 -10.45 -24.09 7.97
CA ILE A 212 -10.97 -22.72 8.03
C ILE A 212 -12.00 -22.50 6.93
N THR A 213 -11.71 -22.91 5.69
CA THR A 213 -12.66 -22.76 4.57
C THR A 213 -13.93 -23.56 4.81
N SER A 214 -13.83 -24.81 5.29
CA SER A 214 -15.02 -25.61 5.63
C SER A 214 -15.86 -25.00 6.76
N ARG A 215 -15.21 -24.34 7.74
CA ARG A 215 -15.87 -23.65 8.84
C ARG A 215 -16.52 -22.35 8.37
N ALA A 216 -15.89 -21.63 7.46
CA ALA A 216 -16.45 -20.44 6.83
C ALA A 216 -17.73 -20.79 6.04
N ASP A 217 -17.68 -21.83 5.20
CA ASP A 217 -18.84 -22.32 4.46
C ASP A 217 -19.98 -22.77 5.40
N ALA A 218 -19.64 -23.45 6.50
CA ALA A 218 -20.60 -23.87 7.51
C ALA A 218 -21.24 -22.65 8.23
N ALA A 219 -20.44 -21.64 8.56
CA ALA A 219 -20.93 -20.42 9.18
C ALA A 219 -21.85 -19.63 8.24
N GLU A 220 -21.48 -19.49 6.97
CA GLU A 220 -22.31 -18.84 5.95
C GLU A 220 -23.65 -19.56 5.78
N LYS A 221 -23.64 -20.90 5.72
CA LYS A 221 -24.86 -21.70 5.73
C LYS A 221 -25.72 -21.48 6.97
N LEU A 222 -25.12 -21.41 8.16
CA LEU A 222 -25.84 -21.14 9.40
C LEU A 222 -26.47 -19.74 9.41
N VAL A 223 -25.75 -18.71 8.92
CA VAL A 223 -26.30 -17.35 8.80
C VAL A 223 -27.50 -17.32 7.86
N MET A 224 -27.38 -17.94 6.68
CA MET A 224 -28.51 -18.05 5.74
C MET A 224 -29.70 -18.78 6.35
N GLN A 225 -29.46 -19.88 7.07
CA GLN A 225 -30.51 -20.61 7.77
C GLN A 225 -31.16 -19.78 8.89
N CYS A 226 -30.38 -19.01 9.64
CA CYS A 226 -30.90 -18.13 10.68
C CYS A 226 -31.74 -16.99 10.10
N GLU A 227 -31.28 -16.34 9.02
CA GLU A 227 -32.06 -15.30 8.32
C GLU A 227 -33.37 -15.88 7.76
N GLU A 228 -33.31 -17.06 7.15
CA GLU A 228 -34.49 -17.74 6.65
C GLU A 228 -35.45 -18.16 7.77
N ALA A 229 -34.94 -18.70 8.88
CA ALA A 229 -35.75 -19.07 10.04
C ALA A 229 -36.39 -17.85 10.70
N TYR A 230 -35.67 -16.74 10.82
CA TYR A 230 -36.20 -15.47 11.34
C TYR A 230 -37.29 -14.90 10.43
N ARG A 231 -37.08 -14.94 9.11
CA ARG A 231 -38.07 -14.55 8.09
C ARG A 231 -39.32 -15.42 8.16
N ILE A 232 -39.15 -16.75 8.21
CA ILE A 232 -40.25 -17.71 8.35
C ILE A 232 -41.02 -17.45 9.66
N THR A 233 -40.33 -17.21 10.76
CA THR A 233 -40.98 -17.01 12.06
C THR A 233 -41.76 -15.70 12.12
N THR A 234 -41.18 -14.62 11.59
CA THR A 234 -41.79 -13.29 11.69
C THR A 234 -42.98 -13.18 10.74
N THR A 235 -42.76 -13.25 9.43
CA THR A 235 -43.83 -12.88 8.50
C THR A 235 -44.72 -14.07 8.14
N LYS A 236 -44.13 -15.25 7.90
CA LYS A 236 -44.93 -16.46 7.65
C LYS A 236 -45.63 -16.93 8.93
N GLY A 237 -45.02 -16.75 10.10
CA GLY A 237 -45.65 -17.00 11.40
C GLY A 237 -46.81 -16.04 11.70
N LEU A 238 -46.65 -14.73 11.49
CA LEU A 238 -47.76 -13.77 11.63
C LEU A 238 -48.89 -14.05 10.64
N ALA A 239 -48.57 -14.28 9.37
CA ALA A 239 -49.56 -14.65 8.35
C ALA A 239 -50.31 -15.93 8.72
N ALA A 240 -49.62 -16.97 9.19
CA ALA A 240 -50.24 -18.21 9.65
C ALA A 240 -51.11 -18.00 10.89
N GLY A 241 -50.70 -17.13 11.82
CA GLY A 241 -51.49 -16.76 13.01
C GLY A 241 -52.81 -16.08 12.63
N PHE A 242 -52.78 -15.14 11.69
CA PHE A 242 -54.00 -14.49 11.17
C PHE A 242 -54.90 -15.48 10.41
N ASP A 243 -54.32 -16.33 9.56
CA ASP A 243 -55.03 -17.33 8.77
C ASP A 243 -55.72 -18.38 9.67
N GLN A 244 -55.02 -18.86 10.70
CA GLN A 244 -55.57 -19.77 11.69
C GLN A 244 -56.74 -19.12 12.45
N ARG A 245 -56.62 -17.84 12.81
CA ARG A 245 -57.68 -17.11 13.51
C ARG A 245 -58.89 -16.91 12.60
N ALA A 246 -58.70 -16.49 11.36
CA ALA A 246 -59.76 -16.39 10.35
C ALA A 246 -60.49 -17.74 10.17
N GLY A 247 -59.74 -18.84 10.02
CA GLY A 247 -60.30 -20.19 9.90
C GLY A 247 -61.08 -20.64 11.14
N LYS A 248 -60.56 -20.39 12.36
CA LYS A 248 -61.28 -20.70 13.61
C LYS A 248 -62.58 -19.90 13.74
N LEU A 249 -62.57 -18.62 13.37
CA LEU A 249 -63.78 -17.79 13.37
C LEU A 249 -64.79 -18.30 12.32
N GLY A 250 -64.34 -18.66 11.12
CA GLY A 250 -65.18 -19.26 10.07
C GLY A 250 -65.80 -20.59 10.47
N ALA A 251 -65.03 -21.49 11.11
CA ALA A 251 -65.55 -22.74 11.65
C ALA A 251 -66.58 -22.49 12.77
N SER A 252 -66.31 -21.53 13.65
CA SER A 252 -67.23 -21.17 14.72
C SER A 252 -68.48 -20.44 14.21
N MET A 253 -68.41 -19.76 13.06
CA MET A 253 -69.55 -19.15 12.37
C MET A 253 -70.54 -20.23 11.89
N TRP A 254 -70.03 -21.35 11.35
CA TRP A 254 -70.86 -22.47 10.91
C TRP A 254 -71.69 -23.11 12.04
N VAL A 255 -71.17 -23.13 13.27
CA VAL A 255 -71.94 -23.58 14.44
C VAL A 255 -73.19 -22.72 14.66
N TRP A 256 -73.08 -21.40 14.49
CA TRP A 256 -74.23 -20.48 14.58
C TRP A 256 -75.17 -20.60 13.37
N VAL A 257 -74.66 -20.89 12.18
CA VAL A 257 -75.50 -21.19 11.00
C VAL A 257 -76.37 -22.41 11.28
N VAL A 258 -75.77 -23.50 11.74
CA VAL A 258 -76.51 -24.73 12.09
C VAL A 258 -77.50 -24.46 13.23
N GLY A 259 -77.09 -23.70 14.25
CA GLY A 259 -77.97 -23.29 15.34
C GLY A 259 -79.18 -22.47 14.84
N LEU A 260 -78.97 -21.54 13.93
CA LEU A 260 -80.03 -20.73 13.32
C LEU A 260 -81.01 -21.58 12.53
N VAL A 261 -80.51 -22.49 11.68
CA VAL A 261 -81.35 -23.40 10.89
C VAL A 261 -82.19 -24.30 11.81
N LEU A 262 -81.58 -24.87 12.85
CA LEU A 262 -82.27 -25.72 13.83
C LEU A 262 -83.31 -24.93 14.63
N SER A 263 -82.98 -23.70 15.03
CA SER A 263 -83.90 -22.82 15.74
C SER A 263 -85.11 -22.43 14.89
N LEU A 264 -84.91 -22.07 13.62
CA LEU A 264 -86.01 -21.82 12.68
C LEU A 264 -86.86 -23.07 12.44
N GLY A 265 -86.25 -24.25 12.33
CA GLY A 265 -86.96 -25.52 12.20
C GLY A 265 -87.82 -25.84 13.43
N ILE A 266 -87.28 -25.69 14.64
CA ILE A 266 -88.03 -25.88 15.89
C ILE A 266 -89.14 -24.84 16.00
N GLY A 267 -88.86 -23.58 15.68
CA GLY A 267 -89.84 -22.49 15.66
C GLY A 267 -91.01 -22.79 14.71
N ALA A 268 -90.74 -23.34 13.53
CA ALA A 268 -91.76 -23.73 12.56
C ALA A 268 -92.62 -24.91 13.05
N ILE A 269 -92.00 -25.93 13.66
CA ILE A 269 -92.72 -27.10 14.21
C ILE A 269 -93.57 -26.69 15.42
N LEU A 270 -93.02 -25.93 16.37
CA LEU A 270 -93.76 -25.46 17.53
C LEU A 270 -94.84 -24.46 17.14
N GLY A 271 -94.54 -23.56 16.20
CA GLY A 271 -95.49 -22.59 15.66
C GLY A 271 -96.69 -23.27 15.01
N SER A 272 -96.46 -24.22 14.09
CA SER A 272 -97.54 -24.98 13.44
C SER A 272 -98.39 -25.77 14.44
N LYS A 273 -97.76 -26.49 15.40
CA LYS A 273 -98.50 -27.21 16.44
C LYS A 273 -99.33 -26.28 17.34
N ARG A 274 -98.77 -25.14 17.75
CA ARG A 274 -99.47 -24.17 18.61
C ARG A 274 -100.59 -23.46 17.86
N ILE A 275 -100.39 -23.09 16.59
CA ILE A 275 -101.44 -22.50 15.74
C ILE A 275 -102.60 -23.49 15.57
N SER A 276 -102.32 -24.78 15.34
CA SER A 276 -103.36 -25.81 15.27
C SER A 276 -104.09 -25.99 16.61
N SER A 277 -103.37 -26.07 17.73
CA SER A 277 -103.98 -26.19 19.07
C SER A 277 -104.76 -24.94 19.51
N LEU A 278 -104.34 -23.74 19.10
CA LEU A 278 -105.07 -22.48 19.31
C LEU A 278 -106.35 -22.46 18.47
N THR A 279 -106.29 -22.91 17.22
CA THR A 279 -107.46 -23.02 16.33
C THR A 279 -108.49 -24.03 16.87
N GLU A 280 -108.02 -25.15 17.43
CA GLU A 280 -108.86 -26.16 18.06
C GLU A 280 -109.46 -25.67 19.39
N SER A 281 -108.70 -24.97 20.23
CA SER A 281 -109.19 -24.41 21.50
C SER A 281 -110.17 -23.25 21.30
N LEU A 282 -110.08 -22.50 20.21
CA LEU A 282 -111.06 -21.47 19.82
C LEU A 282 -112.38 -22.07 19.29
N SER A 283 -112.41 -23.37 18.97
CA SER A 283 -113.58 -24.04 18.39
C SER A 283 -114.47 -24.72 19.44
N ILE A 284 -114.15 -24.63 20.73
CA ILE A 284 -114.94 -25.22 21.83
C ILE A 284 -115.93 -24.18 22.40
N PRO A 285 -117.23 -24.51 22.53
CA PRO A 285 -118.27 -23.58 22.99
C PRO A 285 -118.36 -23.46 24.53
N ASP A 286 -117.29 -23.00 25.20
CA ASP A 286 -117.31 -22.16 26.43
C ASP A 286 -115.86 -21.77 26.88
N PRO A 287 -115.30 -20.63 26.43
CA PRO A 287 -113.90 -20.31 26.68
C PRO A 287 -113.68 -19.62 28.04
N ARG A 288 -113.00 -20.29 28.97
CA ARG A 288 -112.36 -19.61 30.10
C ARG A 288 -111.22 -18.74 29.56
N TRP A 289 -111.43 -17.42 29.52
CA TRP A 289 -110.44 -16.42 29.06
C TRP A 289 -109.05 -16.60 29.70
N GLU A 290 -109.01 -17.03 30.96
CA GLU A 290 -107.78 -17.39 31.70
C GLU A 290 -106.95 -18.47 30.99
N ILE A 291 -107.60 -19.48 30.41
CA ILE A 291 -106.94 -20.61 29.73
C ILE A 291 -106.43 -20.17 28.36
N ILE A 292 -107.20 -19.33 27.64
CA ILE A 292 -106.77 -18.77 26.36
C ILE A 292 -105.57 -17.84 26.56
N LEU A 293 -105.60 -16.99 27.60
CA LEU A 293 -104.49 -16.09 27.92
C LEU A 293 -103.24 -16.87 28.35
N ALA A 294 -103.39 -17.91 29.18
CA ALA A 294 -102.28 -18.79 29.56
C ALA A 294 -101.69 -19.50 28.33
N GLN A 295 -102.53 -19.98 27.41
CA GLN A 295 -102.08 -20.63 26.16
C GLN A 295 -101.43 -19.63 25.19
N LEU A 296 -101.89 -18.38 25.15
CA LEU A 296 -101.32 -17.29 24.35
C LEU A 296 -99.93 -16.89 24.87
N ILE A 297 -99.79 -16.69 26.19
CA ILE A 297 -98.52 -16.37 26.84
C ILE A 297 -97.55 -17.54 26.67
N LEU A 298 -98.01 -18.78 26.85
CA LEU A 298 -97.19 -19.97 26.65
C LEU A 298 -96.77 -20.14 25.19
N SER A 299 -97.64 -19.79 24.23
CA SER A 299 -97.30 -19.76 22.81
C SER A 299 -96.30 -18.67 22.47
N ALA A 300 -96.50 -17.44 22.97
CA ALA A 300 -95.59 -16.32 22.78
C ALA A 300 -94.20 -16.60 23.37
N LEU A 301 -94.13 -17.21 24.55
CA LEU A 301 -92.87 -17.60 25.20
C LEU A 301 -92.20 -18.77 24.46
N SER A 302 -92.99 -19.76 24.02
CA SER A 302 -92.48 -20.95 23.31
C SER A 302 -91.99 -20.66 21.89
N VAL A 303 -92.60 -19.73 21.16
CA VAL A 303 -92.17 -19.31 19.81
C VAL A 303 -91.14 -18.16 19.91
N GLY A 304 -91.23 -17.36 20.97
CA GLY A 304 -90.30 -16.26 21.25
C GLY A 304 -88.87 -16.73 21.51
N ALA A 305 -88.66 -17.85 22.20
CA ALA A 305 -87.31 -18.37 22.46
C ALA A 305 -86.55 -18.78 21.18
N PRO A 306 -87.13 -19.57 20.24
CA PRO A 306 -86.52 -19.80 18.94
C PRO A 306 -86.32 -18.53 18.11
N LEU A 307 -87.29 -17.62 18.06
CA LEU A 307 -87.15 -16.37 17.30
C LEU A 307 -86.05 -15.46 17.86
N TRP A 308 -85.96 -15.33 19.19
CA TRP A 308 -84.88 -14.58 19.84
C TRP A 308 -83.51 -15.20 19.54
N PHE A 309 -83.41 -16.53 19.62
CA PHE A 309 -82.17 -17.23 19.30
C PHE A 309 -81.78 -17.07 17.82
N ALA A 310 -82.73 -17.13 16.90
CA ALA A 310 -82.49 -16.89 15.46
C ALA A 310 -81.99 -15.46 15.22
N TRP A 311 -82.56 -14.46 15.89
CA TRP A 311 -82.11 -13.07 15.82
C TRP A 311 -80.68 -12.90 16.37
N VAL A 312 -80.39 -13.42 17.57
CA VAL A 312 -79.03 -13.40 18.15
C VAL A 312 -78.03 -14.10 17.23
N SER A 313 -78.40 -15.25 16.67
CA SER A 313 -77.55 -16.01 15.76
C SER A 313 -77.24 -15.21 14.49
N THR A 314 -78.20 -14.44 13.98
CA THR A 314 -78.04 -13.55 12.80
C THR A 314 -77.07 -12.38 13.09
N LYS A 315 -77.08 -11.84 14.31
CA LYS A 315 -76.07 -10.83 14.71
C LYS A 315 -74.69 -11.46 14.88
N GLN A 316 -74.61 -12.62 15.53
CA GLN A 316 -73.34 -13.33 15.77
C GLN A 316 -72.67 -13.78 14.46
N ILE A 317 -73.44 -14.26 13.47
CA ILE A 317 -72.91 -14.62 12.16
C ILE A 317 -72.33 -13.41 11.42
N SER A 318 -73.05 -12.28 11.41
CA SER A 318 -72.60 -11.05 10.76
C SER A 318 -71.29 -10.53 11.39
N GLN A 319 -71.22 -10.48 12.72
CA GLN A 319 -70.00 -10.07 13.42
C GLN A 319 -68.83 -11.01 13.11
N ARG A 320 -69.02 -12.33 13.25
CA ARG A 320 -67.95 -13.32 13.02
C ARG A 320 -67.48 -13.35 11.57
N PHE A 321 -68.37 -13.15 10.61
CA PHE A 321 -68.01 -13.01 9.19
C PHE A 321 -67.10 -11.80 8.97
N ARG A 322 -67.49 -10.62 9.48
CA ARG A 322 -66.70 -9.39 9.32
C ARG A 322 -65.32 -9.51 9.98
N LEU A 323 -65.23 -10.12 11.17
CA LEU A 323 -63.93 -10.37 11.83
C LEU A 323 -63.10 -11.42 11.07
N ALA A 324 -63.71 -12.49 10.55
CA ALA A 324 -62.99 -13.51 9.80
C ALA A 324 -62.39 -12.94 8.51
N GLU A 325 -63.16 -12.11 7.78
CA GLU A 325 -62.71 -11.44 6.57
C GLU A 325 -61.56 -10.45 6.84
N ASP A 326 -61.61 -9.68 7.93
CA ASP A 326 -60.52 -8.77 8.32
C ASP A 326 -59.22 -9.53 8.63
N TYR A 327 -59.31 -10.65 9.36
CA TYR A 327 -58.14 -11.50 9.63
C TYR A 327 -57.62 -12.19 8.36
N ALA A 328 -58.49 -12.62 7.46
CA ALA A 328 -58.11 -13.21 6.17
C ALA A 328 -57.43 -12.18 5.25
N PHE A 329 -57.91 -10.93 5.27
CA PHE A 329 -57.28 -9.81 4.56
C PHE A 329 -55.88 -9.52 5.13
N LYS A 330 -55.73 -9.43 6.46
CA LYS A 330 -54.42 -9.26 7.11
C LYS A 330 -53.46 -10.41 6.82
N ALA A 331 -53.95 -11.64 6.80
CA ALA A 331 -53.14 -12.80 6.40
C ALA A 331 -52.66 -12.68 4.94
N SER A 332 -53.54 -12.25 4.04
CA SER A 332 -53.22 -12.06 2.63
C SER A 332 -52.21 -10.93 2.41
N VAL A 333 -52.36 -9.79 3.10
CA VAL A 333 -51.41 -8.67 3.07
C VAL A 333 -50.04 -9.09 3.60
N ALA A 334 -49.98 -9.84 4.71
CA ALA A 334 -48.72 -10.35 5.24
C ALA A 334 -48.03 -11.36 4.29
N LYS A 335 -48.80 -12.26 3.65
CA LYS A 335 -48.28 -13.18 2.63
C LYS A 335 -47.77 -12.42 1.39
N ALA A 336 -48.51 -11.42 0.93
CA ALA A 336 -48.13 -10.59 -0.22
C ALA A 336 -46.89 -9.75 0.07
N TYR A 337 -46.73 -9.22 1.28
CA TYR A 337 -45.54 -8.49 1.70
C TYR A 337 -44.27 -9.36 1.59
N GLU A 338 -44.29 -10.62 2.03
CA GLU A 338 -43.14 -11.53 1.84
C GLU A 338 -42.78 -11.76 0.37
N GLY A 339 -43.78 -11.82 -0.51
CA GLY A 339 -43.57 -11.85 -1.94
C GLY A 339 -42.88 -10.57 -2.39
N TYR A 340 -43.59 -9.44 -2.33
CA TYR A 340 -43.12 -8.17 -2.88
C TYR A 340 -41.86 -7.61 -2.25
N ARG A 341 -41.54 -7.94 -0.99
CA ARG A 341 -40.31 -7.49 -0.34
C ARG A 341 -39.06 -7.98 -1.07
N LYS A 342 -39.08 -9.22 -1.59
CA LYS A 342 -37.93 -9.78 -2.34
C LYS A 342 -37.66 -9.02 -3.64
N GLU A 343 -38.72 -8.67 -4.36
CA GLU A 343 -38.62 -7.86 -5.56
C GLU A 343 -38.29 -6.39 -5.22
N ALA A 344 -38.82 -5.83 -4.13
CA ALA A 344 -38.56 -4.46 -3.71
C ALA A 344 -37.10 -4.24 -3.27
N ALA A 345 -36.53 -5.16 -2.48
CA ALA A 345 -35.14 -5.11 -2.03
C ALA A 345 -34.12 -5.17 -3.19
N ARG A 346 -34.53 -5.66 -4.36
CA ARG A 346 -33.70 -5.67 -5.59
C ARG A 346 -33.78 -4.38 -6.39
N ILE A 347 -34.81 -3.57 -6.17
CA ILE A 347 -35.07 -2.37 -6.98
C ILE A 347 -34.49 -1.13 -6.29
N ASP A 348 -34.96 -0.82 -5.06
CA ASP A 348 -34.58 0.39 -4.33
C ASP A 348 -34.94 0.31 -2.83
N GLU A 349 -34.07 0.83 -1.97
CA GLU A 349 -34.23 0.84 -0.52
C GLU A 349 -35.38 1.76 -0.07
N ALA A 350 -35.58 2.90 -0.75
CA ALA A 350 -36.70 3.79 -0.46
C ALA A 350 -38.05 3.15 -0.80
N PHE A 351 -38.08 2.27 -1.81
CA PHE A 351 -39.27 1.51 -2.18
C PHE A 351 -39.57 0.39 -1.16
N GLU A 352 -38.55 -0.31 -0.66
CA GLU A 352 -38.72 -1.29 0.43
C GLU A 352 -39.26 -0.63 1.71
N ALA A 353 -38.73 0.54 2.09
CA ALA A 353 -39.19 1.29 3.26
C ALA A 353 -40.66 1.72 3.13
N ARG A 354 -41.06 2.20 1.95
CA ARG A 354 -42.47 2.55 1.66
C ARG A 354 -43.38 1.32 1.70
N LEU A 355 -42.93 0.19 1.16
CA LEU A 355 -43.68 -1.07 1.18
C LEU A 355 -43.88 -1.56 2.62
N PHE A 356 -42.83 -1.53 3.44
CA PHE A 356 -42.89 -1.90 4.85
C PHE A 356 -43.84 -1.00 5.63
N SER A 357 -43.71 0.32 5.48
CA SER A 357 -44.61 1.29 6.13
C SER A 357 -46.07 1.06 5.74
N SER A 358 -46.36 0.86 4.45
CA SER A 358 -47.71 0.58 3.98
C SER A 358 -48.27 -0.75 4.50
N ALA A 359 -47.45 -1.80 4.61
CA ALA A 359 -47.86 -3.09 5.15
C ALA A 359 -48.12 -2.99 6.66
N LEU A 360 -47.26 -2.30 7.39
CA LEU A 360 -47.37 -2.08 8.84
C LEU A 360 -48.66 -1.34 9.18
N THR A 361 -48.98 -0.24 8.47
CA THR A 361 -50.23 0.51 8.67
C THR A 361 -51.47 -0.39 8.51
N ARG A 362 -51.46 -1.33 7.55
CA ARG A 362 -52.58 -2.26 7.31
C ARG A 362 -52.70 -3.34 8.38
N LEU A 363 -51.58 -3.75 8.99
CA LEU A 363 -51.57 -4.74 10.06
C LEU A 363 -51.99 -4.15 11.41
N GLU A 364 -51.68 -2.86 11.65
CA GLU A 364 -52.03 -2.13 12.88
C GLU A 364 -53.51 -1.70 12.97
N GLU A 365 -54.25 -1.68 11.85
CA GLU A 365 -55.68 -1.34 11.85
C GLU A 365 -56.50 -2.23 12.80
N ALA A 366 -57.28 -1.63 13.71
CA ALA A 366 -58.03 -2.38 14.71
C ALA A 366 -59.14 -3.27 14.08
N PRO A 367 -59.24 -4.56 14.47
CA PRO A 367 -60.16 -5.53 13.84
C PRO A 367 -61.65 -5.27 14.11
N LEU A 368 -61.99 -4.37 15.03
CA LEU A 368 -63.37 -4.04 15.41
C LEU A 368 -63.99 -2.92 14.56
N ARG A 369 -63.27 -2.38 13.58
CA ARG A 369 -63.74 -1.26 12.72
C ARG A 369 -65.03 -1.56 11.96
N LEU A 370 -65.25 -2.82 11.60
CA LEU A 370 -66.41 -3.27 10.84
C LEU A 370 -67.55 -3.79 11.73
N VAL A 371 -67.39 -3.81 13.06
CA VAL A 371 -68.43 -4.25 13.99
C VAL A 371 -69.29 -3.05 14.37
N GLU A 372 -70.60 -3.12 14.09
CA GLU A 372 -71.56 -2.09 14.48
C GLU A 372 -71.54 -1.85 16.00
N THR A 373 -71.44 -0.58 16.41
CA THR A 373 -71.32 -0.16 17.82
C THR A 373 -72.63 -0.22 18.60
N ASP A 374 -73.76 -0.36 17.90
CA ASP A 374 -75.08 -0.28 18.51
C ASP A 374 -75.56 -1.67 18.98
N HIS A 375 -75.21 -1.99 20.23
CA HIS A 375 -75.62 -3.21 20.91
C HIS A 375 -77.07 -3.13 21.40
N HIS A 376 -78.01 -3.48 20.53
CA HIS A 376 -79.38 -3.75 20.94
C HIS A 376 -79.44 -5.11 21.64
N ASN A 377 -80.11 -5.19 22.79
CA ASN A 377 -80.15 -6.41 23.62
C ASN A 377 -81.38 -7.28 23.36
N SER A 378 -82.37 -6.78 22.59
CA SER A 378 -83.56 -7.53 22.22
C SER A 378 -84.10 -7.14 20.84
N PRO A 379 -84.82 -8.05 20.15
CA PRO A 379 -85.49 -7.76 18.87
C PRO A 379 -86.44 -6.57 18.95
N TRP A 380 -87.14 -6.42 20.08
CA TRP A 380 -88.02 -5.29 20.34
C TRP A 380 -87.26 -3.98 20.51
N SER A 381 -86.11 -3.99 21.19
CA SER A 381 -85.28 -2.79 21.35
C SER A 381 -84.70 -2.30 20.02
N GLU A 382 -84.41 -3.19 19.07
CA GLU A 382 -83.96 -2.82 17.72
C GLU A 382 -85.13 -2.32 16.84
N LEU A 383 -86.32 -2.93 16.97
CA LEU A 383 -87.50 -2.49 16.23
C LEU A 383 -87.91 -1.07 16.65
N PHE A 384 -87.94 -0.80 17.97
CA PHE A 384 -88.32 0.51 18.51
C PHE A 384 -87.28 1.61 18.28
N SER A 385 -86.00 1.26 18.22
CA SER A 385 -84.92 2.21 17.88
C SER A 385 -84.75 2.40 16.37
N SER A 386 -85.41 1.59 15.53
CA SER A 386 -85.26 1.70 14.09
C SER A 386 -85.81 3.05 13.58
N PRO A 387 -85.07 3.75 12.70
CA PRO A 387 -85.49 5.05 12.16
C PRO A 387 -86.79 4.94 11.34
N HIS A 388 -87.10 3.77 10.80
CA HIS A 388 -88.35 3.51 10.08
C HIS A 388 -89.55 3.39 11.02
N PHE A 389 -89.42 2.75 12.19
CA PHE A 389 -90.49 2.64 13.17
C PHE A 389 -90.80 4.00 13.82
N GLN A 390 -89.78 4.77 14.19
CA GLN A 390 -89.96 6.13 14.71
C GLN A 390 -90.69 7.02 13.69
N LYS A 391 -90.27 6.95 12.42
CA LYS A 391 -90.93 7.69 11.34
C LYS A 391 -92.38 7.25 11.11
N ALA A 392 -92.69 5.96 11.22
CA ALA A 392 -94.06 5.45 11.12
C ALA A 392 -94.95 5.89 12.30
N LEU A 393 -94.39 5.91 13.52
CA LEU A 393 -95.06 6.37 14.74
C LEU A 393 -95.38 7.88 14.69
N ASP A 394 -94.52 8.67 14.05
CA ASP A 394 -94.72 10.11 13.88
C ASP A 394 -95.67 10.46 12.73
N THR A 395 -95.81 9.59 11.72
CA THR A 395 -96.61 9.87 10.51
C THR A 395 -98.09 9.46 10.65
N ILE A 396 -98.43 8.51 11.54
CA ILE A 396 -99.80 8.00 11.70
C ILE A 396 -100.30 8.27 13.14
N PRO A 397 -101.14 9.31 13.36
CA PRO A 397 -101.60 9.73 14.70
C PRO A 397 -102.38 8.64 15.44
N GLU A 398 -103.25 7.90 14.75
CA GLU A 398 -104.04 6.81 15.35
C GLU A 398 -103.19 5.66 15.90
N LEU A 399 -102.02 5.38 15.29
CA LEU A 399 -101.09 4.36 15.78
C LEU A 399 -100.38 4.81 17.04
N LYS A 400 -100.02 6.09 17.11
CA LYS A 400 -99.38 6.71 18.27
C LYS A 400 -100.32 6.74 19.47
N ASP A 401 -101.56 7.16 19.27
CA ASP A 401 -102.57 7.24 20.34
C ASP A 401 -102.92 5.85 20.88
N LYS A 402 -103.13 4.86 19.99
CA LYS A 402 -103.36 3.47 20.40
C LYS A 402 -102.16 2.84 21.11
N PHE A 403 -100.93 3.14 20.68
CA PHE A 403 -99.72 2.64 21.35
C PHE A 403 -99.58 3.20 22.77
N ILE A 404 -99.88 4.49 22.97
CA ILE A 404 -99.88 5.15 24.28
C ILE A 404 -100.99 4.59 25.19
N GLU A 405 -102.18 4.35 24.65
CA GLU A 405 -103.32 3.77 25.36
C GLU A 405 -103.06 2.32 25.80
N ILE A 406 -102.46 1.50 24.94
CA ILE A 406 -102.06 0.11 25.24
C ILE A 406 -100.94 0.09 26.28
N SER A 407 -99.98 1.02 26.20
CA SER A 407 -98.89 1.13 27.17
C SER A 407 -99.38 1.55 28.55
N LYS A 408 -100.40 2.43 28.63
CA LYS A 408 -101.02 2.84 29.90
C LYS A 408 -101.91 1.74 30.49
N SER A 409 -102.78 1.13 29.69
CA SER A 409 -103.70 0.07 30.16
C SER A 409 -102.96 -1.22 30.60
N GLY A 410 -101.88 -1.60 29.92
CA GLY A 410 -101.02 -2.72 30.34
C GLY A 410 -100.26 -2.47 31.65
N PHE A 411 -99.96 -1.21 31.96
CA PHE A 411 -99.34 -0.82 33.24
C PHE A 411 -100.37 -0.77 34.39
N GLU A 412 -101.61 -0.36 34.09
CA GLU A 412 -102.71 -0.32 35.07
C GLU A 412 -103.19 -1.73 35.48
N SER A 413 -103.26 -2.69 34.56
CA SER A 413 -103.67 -4.07 34.87
C SER A 413 -102.64 -4.81 35.75
N LEU A 414 -101.34 -4.56 35.55
CA LEU A 414 -100.25 -5.02 36.41
C LEU A 414 -100.27 -4.38 37.82
N MET A 415 -100.84 -3.18 37.95
CA MET A 415 -101.04 -2.50 39.24
C MET A 415 -102.30 -2.95 39.99
N GLN A 416 -103.31 -3.45 39.30
CA GLN A 416 -104.61 -3.79 39.89
C GLN A 416 -104.59 -5.14 40.63
N ASP A 417 -103.79 -6.10 40.17
CA ASP A 417 -103.61 -7.43 40.78
C ASP A 417 -102.88 -7.39 42.15
N ARG A 418 -102.31 -6.24 42.53
CA ARG A 418 -101.65 -6.02 43.84
C ARG A 418 -102.55 -5.40 44.92
N ARG A 419 -103.81 -5.04 44.63
CA ARG A 419 -104.64 -4.21 45.54
C ARG A 419 -105.83 -4.92 46.21
N HIS A 420 -105.75 -6.22 46.45
CA HIS A 420 -106.64 -6.88 47.44
C HIS A 420 -105.87 -7.77 48.44
N PRO A 421 -105.40 -7.21 49.56
CA PRO A 421 -105.12 -7.98 50.76
C PRO A 421 -106.38 -8.02 51.65
N LYS A 422 -106.91 -9.21 51.94
CA LYS A 422 -107.75 -9.41 53.12
C LYS A 422 -106.81 -9.61 54.33
N SER A 423 -106.69 -8.58 55.17
CA SER A 423 -106.32 -8.71 56.60
C SER A 423 -107.46 -9.42 57.35
N LYS A 424 -107.35 -10.10 58.49
CA LYS A 424 -106.43 -10.25 59.65
C LYS A 424 -107.00 -11.50 60.38
N ASP A 425 -106.30 -12.31 61.16
CA ASP A 425 -105.71 -11.97 62.46
C ASP A 425 -104.78 -13.09 62.95
N GLN A 426 -103.75 -12.69 63.70
CA GLN A 426 -102.85 -13.56 64.46
C GLN A 426 -103.34 -13.68 65.91
N SER A 427 -103.19 -14.86 66.51
CA SER A 427 -102.69 -14.94 67.89
C SER A 427 -102.10 -16.32 68.18
N SER A 428 -100.79 -16.28 68.46
CA SER A 428 -99.89 -17.25 69.10
C SER A 428 -100.51 -18.23 70.11
N THR A 429 -99.92 -19.42 70.24
CA THR A 429 -99.43 -19.96 71.52
C THR A 429 -98.35 -21.04 71.27
N GLN A 430 -97.26 -20.95 72.03
CA GLN A 430 -96.18 -21.92 72.16
C GLN A 430 -96.63 -23.22 72.83
N ALA A 431 -96.11 -24.36 72.38
CA ALA A 431 -95.68 -25.54 73.15
C ALA A 431 -95.06 -26.49 72.09
N GLY A 432 -93.85 -27.02 72.24
CA GLY A 432 -93.49 -27.97 73.29
C GLY A 432 -93.73 -29.37 72.72
N GLU A 433 -92.62 -30.03 72.36
CA GLU A 433 -92.46 -31.35 71.71
C GLU A 433 -92.66 -31.44 70.18
#